data_AF-A0AAE0JWF6-F1
#
_entry.id   AF-A0AAE0JWF6-F1
#
_cell.length_a   1.000
_cell.length_b   1.000
_cell.length_c   1.000
_cell.angle_alpha   90.00
_cell.angle_beta   90.00
_cell.angle_gamma   90.00
#
_symmetry.space_group_name_H-M   'P 1'
#
loop_
_entity.id
_entity.type
_entity.pdbx_description
1 polymer ?
#
loop_
_entity_poly.entity_id
_entity_poly.type
_entity_poly.pdbx_seq_one_letter_code
_entity_poly.pdbx_strand_id
1 'polypeptide(L)'
;MDFKPIVQDITHPFAIKTSIKTTGRGTALIMFPDPVPAFFQDVMHGKIAKELADTTGRDTISMEVDAKFIGMTQLHGLAPDVKHMADIVAIHGLNGHPYGSWLSKSDSPKMWLKDFLPEDAPNCRIFIYGYESNIFSEPTHPRFDLAEQADRLIQALDGIRGTDKLKKKPIIFIAHSFGGLVLAKALVKACTGPSKKPLYSAAVGLFLLACPLRGFHVQDILDAMEADQQETEQDCITDNKAKALVQRLGEGNFRNELDSLPDILKGKRVYTFVEQRQTRMVVKGKVILRRDGELVMAAGPHTVILGLGSDMEEVISADKDHSSIVKFDLRSDETYQNIKRRIQDLVMPDSAPRRPFKFALGRFAR
;
A
#
# COMPACT_ATOMS: atom_id res chain seq x y z
N MET A 1 -1.72 31.78 -27.82
CA MET A 1 -2.82 31.31 -26.96
C MET A 1 -2.16 30.87 -25.67
N ASP A 2 -2.35 31.64 -24.62
CA ASP A 2 -1.80 31.35 -23.29
C ASP A 2 -2.51 30.13 -22.71
N PHE A 3 -1.79 29.03 -22.55
CA PHE A 3 -2.26 27.89 -21.77
C PHE A 3 -2.23 28.29 -20.30
N LYS A 4 -3.38 28.71 -19.76
CA LYS A 4 -3.58 28.68 -18.31
C LYS A 4 -3.43 27.22 -17.85
N PRO A 5 -2.67 26.93 -16.79
CA PRO A 5 -2.65 25.59 -16.23
C PRO A 5 -4.09 25.26 -15.82
N ILE A 6 -4.59 24.14 -16.33
CA ILE A 6 -5.84 23.54 -15.86
C ILE A 6 -5.60 23.29 -14.36
N VAL A 7 -6.37 24.00 -13.53
CA VAL A 7 -6.48 23.71 -12.10
C VAL A 7 -6.85 22.23 -12.04
N GLN A 8 -5.95 21.40 -11.53
CA GLN A 8 -6.26 20.00 -11.25
C GLN A 8 -7.50 20.02 -10.36
N ASP A 9 -8.62 19.44 -10.81
CA ASP A 9 -9.74 19.19 -9.93
C ASP A 9 -9.26 18.19 -8.86
N ILE A 10 -8.80 18.72 -7.73
CA ILE A 10 -8.33 17.90 -6.61
C ILE A 10 -9.58 17.20 -6.07
N THR A 11 -9.69 15.90 -6.34
CA THR A 11 -10.76 15.08 -5.76
C THR A 11 -10.35 14.59 -4.39
N HIS A 12 -11.18 14.83 -3.38
CA HIS A 12 -10.93 14.41 -2.00
C HIS A 12 -11.70 13.11 -1.69
N PRO A 13 -10.99 11.98 -1.45
CA PRO A 13 -11.62 10.71 -1.13
C PRO A 13 -12.02 10.65 0.35
N PHE A 14 -13.18 10.08 0.63
CA PHE A 14 -13.68 9.79 1.98
C PHE A 14 -14.17 8.35 2.05
N ALA A 15 -13.84 7.64 3.14
CA ALA A 15 -14.48 6.39 3.49
C ALA A 15 -15.58 6.62 4.51
N ILE A 16 -16.80 6.20 4.20
CA ILE A 16 -17.91 6.13 5.15
C ILE A 16 -18.05 4.68 5.59
N LYS A 17 -17.58 4.39 6.80
CA LYS A 17 -17.69 3.09 7.45
C LYS A 17 -18.99 3.09 8.26
N THR A 18 -19.85 2.13 8.00
CA THR A 18 -21.11 1.95 8.73
C THR A 18 -21.02 0.68 9.57
N SER A 19 -21.61 0.71 10.76
CA SER A 19 -21.89 -0.51 11.51
C SER A 19 -23.34 -0.52 11.97
N ILE A 20 -24.04 -1.60 11.61
CA ILE A 20 -25.37 -1.92 12.12
C ILE A 20 -25.19 -3.16 13.00
N LYS A 21 -25.67 -3.10 14.25
CA LYS A 21 -25.52 -4.19 15.23
C LYS A 21 -26.03 -5.55 14.72
N THR A 22 -26.97 -5.53 13.77
CA THR A 22 -27.73 -6.70 13.30
C THR A 22 -27.28 -7.23 11.92
N THR A 23 -26.74 -6.41 11.02
CA THR A 23 -26.48 -6.79 9.61
C THR A 23 -25.03 -6.66 9.15
N GLY A 24 -24.11 -6.18 10.01
CA GLY A 24 -22.67 -6.15 9.76
C GLY A 24 -22.07 -4.78 9.47
N ARG A 25 -20.80 -4.75 9.08
CA ARG A 25 -20.03 -3.54 8.75
C ARG A 25 -19.92 -3.39 7.23
N GLY A 26 -20.19 -2.19 6.71
CA GLY A 26 -20.04 -1.86 5.28
C GLY A 26 -19.23 -0.58 5.10
N THR A 27 -18.39 -0.51 4.06
CA THR A 27 -17.64 0.70 3.71
C THR A 27 -18.16 1.23 2.38
N ALA A 28 -18.64 2.48 2.36
CA ALA A 28 -18.88 3.24 1.14
C ALA A 28 -17.70 4.20 0.91
N LEU A 29 -17.32 4.39 -0.35
CA LEU A 29 -16.29 5.34 -0.75
C LEU A 29 -16.95 6.48 -1.52
N ILE A 30 -16.72 7.71 -1.08
CA ILE A 30 -17.27 8.92 -1.70
C ILE A 30 -16.12 9.82 -2.09
N MET A 31 -16.21 10.45 -3.26
CA MET A 31 -15.23 11.43 -3.73
C MET A 31 -15.96 12.74 -4.01
N PHE A 32 -15.40 13.84 -3.52
CA PHE A 32 -15.90 15.18 -3.82
C PHE A 32 -14.88 15.94 -4.66
N PRO A 33 -15.31 16.63 -5.75
CA PRO A 33 -14.47 17.64 -6.37
C PRO A 33 -14.34 18.84 -5.43
N ASP A 34 -13.32 19.67 -5.65
CA ASP A 34 -13.21 20.93 -4.92
C ASP A 34 -14.24 21.98 -5.39
N PRO A 35 -14.83 22.76 -4.46
CA PRO A 35 -14.65 22.70 -3.02
C PRO A 35 -15.43 21.53 -2.39
N VAL A 36 -14.79 20.84 -1.45
CA VAL A 36 -15.45 19.84 -0.59
C VAL A 36 -16.66 20.46 0.13
N PRO A 37 -17.84 19.81 0.16
CA PRO A 37 -19.00 20.33 0.87
C PRO A 37 -18.71 20.61 2.34
N ALA A 38 -19.25 21.73 2.87
CA ALA A 38 -18.93 22.25 4.20
C ALA A 38 -18.99 21.19 5.33
N PHE A 39 -19.96 20.27 5.29
CA PHE A 39 -20.07 19.17 6.24
C PHE A 39 -18.81 18.30 6.35
N PHE A 40 -18.09 18.10 5.25
CA PHE A 40 -16.89 17.26 5.18
C PHE A 40 -15.60 18.06 5.43
N GLN A 41 -15.64 19.39 5.41
CA GLN A 41 -14.45 20.22 5.66
C GLN A 41 -13.89 19.98 7.07
N ASP A 42 -14.76 19.78 8.07
CA ASP A 42 -14.36 19.44 9.44
C ASP A 42 -13.76 18.03 9.55
N VAL A 43 -14.07 17.13 8.60
CA VAL A 43 -13.58 15.73 8.57
C VAL A 43 -12.23 15.62 7.87
N MET A 44 -11.88 16.56 6.99
CA MET A 44 -10.63 16.56 6.20
C MET A 44 -9.37 16.35 7.04
N HIS A 45 -9.40 16.77 8.31
CA HIS A 45 -8.26 16.69 9.23
C HIS A 45 -8.35 15.54 10.25
N GLY A 46 -9.35 14.64 10.16
CA GLY A 46 -9.61 13.66 11.22
C GLY A 46 -10.55 12.51 10.85
N LYS A 47 -11.25 12.02 11.87
CA LYS A 47 -12.33 11.04 11.78
C LYS A 47 -13.51 11.58 12.55
N ILE A 48 -14.71 11.52 11.98
CA ILE A 48 -15.93 11.84 12.71
C ILE A 48 -16.79 10.57 12.75
N ALA A 49 -17.11 10.13 13.97
CA ALA A 49 -18.12 9.10 14.19
C ALA A 49 -19.41 9.77 14.66
N LYS A 50 -20.53 9.43 14.03
CA LYS A 50 -21.86 9.87 14.42
C LYS A 50 -22.75 8.66 14.61
N GLU A 51 -23.39 8.55 15.76
CA GLU A 51 -24.49 7.62 15.96
C GLU A 51 -25.77 8.22 15.38
N LEU A 52 -26.41 7.48 14.50
CA LEU A 52 -27.72 7.77 13.95
C LEU A 52 -28.68 6.70 14.50
N ALA A 53 -29.75 7.12 15.14
CA ALA A 53 -30.86 6.22 15.39
C ALA A 53 -31.47 5.84 14.03
N ASP A 54 -31.72 4.55 13.79
CA ASP A 54 -32.55 4.15 12.67
C ASP A 54 -33.93 4.82 12.80
N THR A 55 -34.52 5.18 11.66
CA THR A 55 -35.90 5.67 11.50
C THR A 55 -36.96 4.82 12.22
N THR A 56 -36.65 3.56 12.55
CA THR A 56 -37.55 2.66 13.31
C THR A 56 -37.32 2.65 14.83
N GLY A 57 -36.25 3.29 15.32
CA GLY A 57 -35.89 3.35 16.74
C GLY A 57 -35.37 2.05 17.37
N ARG A 58 -35.24 0.96 16.59
CA ARG A 58 -34.86 -0.37 17.10
C ARG A 58 -33.37 -0.68 16.99
N ASP A 59 -32.69 -0.12 16.00
CA ASP A 59 -31.26 -0.28 15.76
C ASP A 59 -30.53 1.08 15.78
N THR A 60 -29.33 1.11 16.37
CA THR A 60 -28.43 2.26 16.28
C THR A 60 -27.44 2.00 15.15
N ILE A 61 -27.41 2.88 14.16
CA ILE A 61 -26.43 2.87 13.07
C ILE A 61 -25.30 3.82 13.47
N SER A 62 -24.09 3.31 13.66
CA SER A 62 -22.93 4.20 13.76
C SER A 62 -22.31 4.39 12.37
N MET A 63 -22.10 5.65 11.98
CA MET A 63 -21.38 6.03 10.77
C MET A 63 -20.08 6.72 11.16
N GLU A 64 -18.95 6.19 10.70
CA GLU A 64 -17.63 6.82 10.78
C GLU A 64 -17.25 7.33 9.39
N VAL A 65 -17.02 8.63 9.27
CA VAL A 65 -16.41 9.24 8.08
C VAL A 65 -14.91 9.40 8.35
N ASP A 66 -14.11 8.79 7.48
CA ASP A 66 -12.65 8.68 7.58
C ASP A 66 -12.03 9.21 6.29
N ALA A 67 -11.42 10.40 6.37
CA ALA A 67 -10.65 10.99 5.28
C ALA A 67 -9.18 10.54 5.28
N LYS A 68 -8.68 9.98 6.40
CA LYS A 68 -7.26 9.60 6.54
C LYS A 68 -6.97 8.17 6.10
N PHE A 69 -7.99 7.31 6.11
CA PHE A 69 -7.89 5.89 5.74
C PHE A 69 -6.90 5.09 6.60
N ILE A 70 -6.67 5.50 7.86
CA ILE A 70 -5.80 4.78 8.79
C ILE A 70 -6.48 3.50 9.29
N GLY A 71 -5.71 2.42 9.32
CA GLY A 71 -6.17 1.06 9.56
C GLY A 71 -6.66 0.39 8.28
N MET A 72 -7.45 -0.68 8.44
CA MET A 72 -7.96 -1.44 7.30
C MET A 72 -9.19 -0.74 6.70
N THR A 73 -9.18 -0.52 5.39
CA THR A 73 -10.33 -0.03 4.63
C THR A 73 -10.67 -0.97 3.50
N GLN A 74 -11.90 -1.50 3.51
CA GLN A 74 -12.36 -2.42 2.47
C GLN A 74 -12.82 -1.63 1.24
N LEU A 75 -12.21 -1.94 0.10
CA LEU A 75 -12.52 -1.35 -1.20
C LEU A 75 -13.54 -2.19 -1.97
N HIS A 76 -13.45 -3.52 -1.79
CA HIS A 76 -14.35 -4.47 -2.43
C HIS A 76 -14.70 -5.62 -1.48
N GLY A 77 -15.99 -5.94 -1.41
CA GLY A 77 -16.54 -7.07 -0.67
C GLY A 77 -17.17 -8.09 -1.59
N LEU A 78 -17.52 -9.24 -1.02
CA LEU A 78 -18.06 -10.37 -1.78
C LEU A 78 -19.57 -10.45 -1.57
N ALA A 79 -20.29 -10.71 -2.65
CA ALA A 79 -21.69 -11.10 -2.57
C ALA A 79 -21.83 -12.46 -1.84
N PRO A 80 -22.96 -12.75 -1.17
CA PRO A 80 -23.13 -13.94 -0.33
C PRO A 80 -22.88 -15.28 -1.04
N ASP A 81 -23.13 -15.34 -2.33
CA ASP A 81 -23.01 -16.50 -3.21
C ASP A 81 -21.62 -16.67 -3.85
N VAL A 82 -20.75 -15.67 -3.73
CA VAL A 82 -19.40 -15.71 -4.31
C VAL A 82 -18.45 -16.51 -3.41
N LYS A 83 -17.79 -17.52 -3.99
CA LYS A 83 -16.74 -18.28 -3.30
C LYS A 83 -15.53 -17.37 -3.02
N HIS A 84 -15.33 -17.03 -1.74
CA HIS A 84 -14.16 -16.29 -1.28
C HIS A 84 -12.86 -17.09 -1.54
N MET A 85 -12.02 -16.61 -2.46
CA MET A 85 -10.73 -17.21 -2.80
C MET A 85 -9.55 -16.65 -2.01
N ALA A 86 -9.44 -15.32 -1.86
CA ALA A 86 -8.37 -14.69 -1.08
C ALA A 86 -8.76 -13.29 -0.58
N ASP A 87 -8.00 -12.81 0.41
CA ASP A 87 -7.94 -11.39 0.77
C ASP A 87 -6.73 -10.75 0.05
N ILE A 88 -6.94 -9.61 -0.60
CA ILE A 88 -5.88 -8.80 -1.19
C ILE A 88 -5.71 -7.54 -0.33
N VAL A 89 -4.49 -7.30 0.17
CA VAL A 89 -4.20 -6.18 1.08
C VAL A 89 -3.08 -5.33 0.50
N ALA A 90 -3.42 -4.09 0.14
CA ALA A 90 -2.49 -3.12 -0.39
C ALA A 90 -1.94 -2.20 0.71
N ILE A 91 -0.61 -2.03 0.76
CA ILE A 91 0.12 -1.28 1.80
C ILE A 91 0.95 -0.19 1.12
N HIS A 92 0.63 1.06 1.40
CA HIS A 92 1.27 2.21 0.74
C HIS A 92 2.68 2.50 1.27
N GLY A 93 3.45 3.33 0.55
CA GLY A 93 4.76 3.84 0.97
C GLY A 93 4.71 4.92 2.04
N LEU A 94 5.88 5.38 2.49
CA LEU A 94 5.99 6.43 3.50
C LEU A 94 5.48 7.76 2.95
N ASN A 95 4.93 8.63 3.81
CA ASN A 95 4.40 9.96 3.45
C ASN A 95 3.30 9.97 2.36
N GLY A 96 2.88 8.82 1.86
CA GLY A 96 1.76 8.68 0.94
C GLY A 96 0.42 8.61 1.69
N HIS A 97 -0.61 9.25 1.14
CA HIS A 97 -1.99 9.09 1.59
C HIS A 97 -2.50 7.67 1.25
N PRO A 98 -3.09 6.89 2.18
CA PRO A 98 -3.39 5.48 1.94
C PRO A 98 -4.26 5.19 0.71
N TYR A 99 -5.24 6.06 0.42
CA TYR A 99 -6.02 6.01 -0.82
C TYR A 99 -5.27 6.62 -2.03
N GLY A 100 -4.86 7.89 -1.93
CA GLY A 100 -4.19 8.64 -2.99
C GLY A 100 -2.89 8.04 -3.54
N SER A 101 -2.17 7.21 -2.76
CA SER A 101 -0.97 6.51 -3.26
C SER A 101 -1.26 5.62 -4.48
N TRP A 102 -2.49 5.09 -4.58
CA TRP A 102 -2.94 4.19 -5.65
C TRP A 102 -3.81 4.88 -6.70
N LEU A 103 -4.09 6.17 -6.50
CA LEU A 103 -4.88 6.98 -7.41
C LEU A 103 -3.98 7.48 -8.54
N SER A 104 -4.43 7.30 -9.78
CA SER A 104 -3.69 7.74 -10.95
C SER A 104 -3.69 9.26 -11.10
N LYS A 105 -2.72 9.80 -11.85
CA LYS A 105 -2.53 11.25 -12.05
C LYS A 105 -2.95 11.63 -13.48
N SER A 106 -4.25 11.65 -13.72
CA SER A 106 -4.84 12.12 -14.98
C SER A 106 -6.11 12.93 -14.74
N ASP A 107 -6.66 13.53 -15.80
CA ASP A 107 -7.91 14.32 -15.74
C ASP A 107 -9.13 13.49 -15.31
N SER A 108 -9.07 12.16 -15.45
CA SER A 108 -10.07 11.22 -14.94
C SER A 108 -9.38 10.17 -14.07
N PRO A 109 -8.99 10.53 -12.83
CA PRO A 109 -8.17 9.68 -11.99
C PRO A 109 -8.88 8.35 -11.68
N LYS A 110 -8.13 7.25 -11.73
CA LYS A 110 -8.60 5.89 -11.44
C LYS A 110 -7.83 5.32 -10.26
N MET A 111 -8.57 4.73 -9.32
CA MET A 111 -7.98 3.98 -8.22
C MET A 111 -8.12 2.50 -8.55
N TRP A 112 -7.12 1.95 -9.24
CA TRP A 112 -7.20 0.63 -9.88
C TRP A 112 -7.54 -0.53 -8.93
N LEU A 113 -7.17 -0.46 -7.63
CA LEU A 113 -7.55 -1.47 -6.63
C LEU A 113 -9.07 -1.51 -6.38
N LYS A 114 -9.78 -0.40 -6.65
CA LYS A 114 -11.23 -0.29 -6.57
C LYS A 114 -11.89 -0.35 -7.95
N ASP A 115 -11.28 0.25 -8.97
CA ASP A 115 -11.95 0.47 -10.25
C ASP A 115 -11.67 -0.64 -11.27
N PHE A 116 -10.55 -1.35 -11.18
CA PHE A 116 -10.18 -2.41 -12.14
C PHE A 116 -10.11 -3.79 -11.48
N LEU A 117 -9.40 -3.89 -10.36
CA LEU A 117 -9.08 -5.15 -9.72
C LEU A 117 -10.33 -5.95 -9.27
N PRO A 118 -11.43 -5.34 -8.81
CA PRO A 118 -12.65 -6.09 -8.50
C PRO A 118 -13.25 -6.83 -9.70
N GLU A 119 -13.09 -6.31 -10.92
CA GLU A 119 -13.53 -7.00 -12.14
C GLU A 119 -12.58 -8.13 -12.54
N ASP A 120 -11.29 -7.95 -12.29
CA ASP A 120 -10.24 -8.92 -12.66
C ASP A 120 -10.05 -10.04 -11.63
N ALA A 121 -10.47 -9.81 -10.38
CA ALA A 121 -10.43 -10.74 -9.24
C ALA A 121 -11.73 -10.67 -8.39
N PRO A 122 -12.91 -10.94 -8.97
CA PRO A 122 -14.22 -10.73 -8.34
C PRO A 122 -14.52 -11.67 -7.14
N ASN A 123 -13.68 -12.68 -6.96
CA ASN A 123 -13.76 -13.67 -5.88
C ASN A 123 -12.84 -13.35 -4.69
N CYS A 124 -12.21 -12.16 -4.69
CA CYS A 124 -11.33 -11.71 -3.63
C CYS A 124 -11.92 -10.52 -2.87
N ARG A 125 -11.71 -10.44 -1.55
CA ARG A 125 -11.93 -9.15 -0.85
C ARG A 125 -10.70 -8.29 -1.07
N ILE A 126 -10.89 -6.99 -1.31
CA ILE A 126 -9.77 -6.07 -1.56
C ILE A 126 -9.77 -4.98 -0.49
N PHE A 127 -8.61 -4.77 0.11
CA PHE A 127 -8.38 -3.80 1.17
C PHE A 127 -7.17 -2.93 0.86
N ILE A 128 -7.21 -1.67 1.31
CA ILE A 128 -6.01 -0.88 1.58
C ILE A 128 -5.80 -0.84 3.08
N TYR A 129 -4.53 -0.86 3.49
CA TYR A 129 -4.12 -0.66 4.87
C TYR A 129 -3.35 0.66 4.96
N GLY A 130 -3.91 1.61 5.71
CA GLY A 130 -3.26 2.86 6.05
C GLY A 130 -2.52 2.77 7.39
N TYR A 131 -1.29 3.27 7.43
CA TYR A 131 -0.57 3.49 8.69
C TYR A 131 -0.12 4.95 8.77
N GLU A 132 0.26 5.38 9.97
CA GLU A 132 0.76 6.74 10.19
C GLU A 132 2.14 6.88 9.52
N SER A 133 2.11 7.24 8.24
CA SER A 133 3.29 7.36 7.38
C SER A 133 3.84 8.78 7.32
N ASN A 134 3.07 9.77 7.81
CA ASN A 134 3.51 11.15 7.89
C ASN A 134 4.38 11.35 9.13
N ILE A 135 5.68 11.17 8.95
CA ILE A 135 6.69 11.37 9.99
C ILE A 135 7.06 12.84 10.20
N PHE A 136 6.43 13.75 9.43
CA PHE A 136 6.81 15.15 9.31
C PHE A 136 5.79 16.12 9.92
N SER A 137 4.51 15.74 10.06
CA SER A 137 3.42 16.68 10.37
C SER A 137 3.37 17.19 11.80
N GLU A 138 3.96 16.52 12.81
CA GLU A 138 3.81 16.97 14.20
C GLU A 138 5.14 16.94 15.01
N PRO A 139 5.49 18.03 15.73
CA PRO A 139 6.64 18.06 16.67
C PRO A 139 6.47 17.12 17.87
N THR A 140 5.23 16.84 18.25
CA THR A 140 4.82 16.11 19.46
C THR A 140 4.51 14.63 19.20
N HIS A 141 4.51 14.19 17.94
CA HIS A 141 4.15 12.82 17.61
C HIS A 141 5.24 11.83 18.06
N PRO A 142 4.87 10.69 18.68
CA PRO A 142 5.82 9.67 19.03
C PRO A 142 6.59 9.22 17.78
N ARG A 143 7.90 9.08 17.96
CA ARG A 143 8.86 8.68 16.92
C ARG A 143 8.31 7.46 16.17
N PHE A 144 8.15 7.54 14.84
CA PHE A 144 7.73 6.40 14.02
C PHE A 144 8.50 5.14 14.41
N ASP A 145 7.77 4.07 14.72
CA ASP A 145 8.31 2.77 15.14
C ASP A 145 7.78 1.67 14.21
N LEU A 146 8.69 1.07 13.44
CA LEU A 146 8.37 0.01 12.50
C LEU A 146 7.80 -1.24 13.17
N ALA A 147 8.27 -1.58 14.38
CA ALA A 147 7.78 -2.74 15.11
C ALA A 147 6.35 -2.54 15.61
N GLU A 148 6.01 -1.30 15.98
CA GLU A 148 4.63 -0.90 16.32
C GLU A 148 3.73 -0.93 15.09
N GLN A 149 4.17 -0.34 13.96
CA GLN A 149 3.38 -0.38 12.72
C GLN A 149 3.11 -1.82 12.24
N ALA A 150 4.09 -2.72 12.41
CA ALA A 150 3.93 -4.14 12.13
C ALA A 150 2.91 -4.82 13.06
N ASP A 151 2.91 -4.51 14.36
CA ASP A 151 1.90 -5.04 15.29
C ASP A 151 0.50 -4.50 14.98
N ARG A 152 0.37 -3.21 14.64
CA ARG A 152 -0.89 -2.61 14.19
C ARG A 152 -1.41 -3.30 12.91
N LEU A 153 -0.53 -3.61 11.95
CA LEU A 153 -0.90 -4.35 10.73
C LEU A 153 -1.40 -5.76 11.07
N ILE A 154 -0.69 -6.49 11.93
CA ILE A 154 -1.12 -7.82 12.39
C ILE A 154 -2.50 -7.77 13.06
N GLN A 155 -2.71 -6.82 13.98
CA GLN A 155 -3.98 -6.64 14.65
C GLN A 155 -5.11 -6.29 13.67
N ALA A 156 -4.84 -5.44 12.68
CA ALA A 156 -5.81 -5.09 11.66
C ALA A 156 -6.20 -6.29 10.77
N LEU A 157 -5.22 -7.13 10.40
CA LEU A 157 -5.44 -8.37 9.67
C LEU A 157 -6.29 -9.37 10.48
N ASP A 158 -6.00 -9.54 11.76
CA ASP A 158 -6.81 -10.37 12.65
C ASP A 158 -8.25 -9.84 12.78
N GLY A 159 -8.41 -8.51 12.88
CA GLY A 159 -9.71 -7.84 12.97
C GLY A 159 -10.64 -8.11 11.78
N ILE A 160 -10.11 -8.20 10.55
CA ILE A 160 -10.92 -8.51 9.35
C ILE A 160 -11.09 -10.01 9.10
N ARG A 161 -10.51 -10.87 9.95
CA ARG A 161 -10.51 -12.34 9.87
C ARG A 161 -11.07 -12.96 11.15
N GLY A 162 -12.19 -12.42 11.63
CA GLY A 162 -12.79 -12.79 12.93
C GLY A 162 -13.35 -14.21 13.05
N THR A 163 -13.42 -15.01 11.98
CA THR A 163 -13.90 -16.41 12.01
C THR A 163 -12.80 -17.37 11.58
N ASP A 164 -12.84 -18.61 12.08
CA ASP A 164 -11.85 -19.63 11.71
C ASP A 164 -11.82 -19.92 10.20
N LYS A 165 -12.97 -19.77 9.53
CA LYS A 165 -13.05 -19.86 8.07
C LYS A 165 -12.25 -18.74 7.41
N LEU A 166 -12.38 -17.50 7.87
CA LEU A 166 -11.63 -16.35 7.34
C LEU A 166 -10.15 -16.42 7.71
N LYS A 167 -9.79 -16.91 8.90
CA LYS A 167 -8.38 -17.10 9.33
C LYS A 167 -7.58 -18.06 8.46
N LYS A 168 -8.26 -18.94 7.72
CA LYS A 168 -7.66 -19.90 6.78
C LYS A 168 -7.62 -19.39 5.33
N LYS A 169 -8.21 -18.23 5.03
CA LYS A 169 -8.26 -17.71 3.65
C LYS A 169 -6.89 -17.19 3.22
N PRO A 170 -6.40 -17.53 2.02
CA PRO A 170 -5.16 -16.97 1.50
C PRO A 170 -5.13 -15.44 1.55
N ILE A 171 -3.97 -14.86 1.82
CA ILE A 171 -3.71 -13.42 1.79
C ILE A 171 -2.65 -13.16 0.72
N ILE A 172 -2.96 -12.20 -0.14
CA ILE A 172 -2.05 -11.65 -1.14
C ILE A 172 -1.76 -10.21 -0.75
N PHE A 173 -0.48 -9.89 -0.58
CA PHE A 173 -0.04 -8.54 -0.24
C PHE A 173 0.42 -7.79 -1.48
N ILE A 174 0.09 -6.50 -1.56
CA ILE A 174 0.63 -5.57 -2.55
C ILE A 174 1.26 -4.42 -1.77
N ALA A 175 2.58 -4.43 -1.63
CA ALA A 175 3.30 -3.44 -0.85
C ALA A 175 4.10 -2.53 -1.79
N HIS A 176 4.13 -1.24 -1.47
CA HIS A 176 4.90 -0.24 -2.22
C HIS A 176 5.95 0.40 -1.33
N SER A 177 7.17 0.58 -1.85
CA SER A 177 8.21 1.38 -1.20
C SER A 177 8.36 0.96 0.28
N PHE A 178 8.29 1.91 1.21
CA PHE A 178 8.39 1.68 2.66
C PHE A 178 7.33 0.72 3.23
N GLY A 179 6.16 0.60 2.60
CA GLY A 179 5.12 -0.35 2.99
C GLY A 179 5.62 -1.81 2.96
N GLY A 180 6.61 -2.10 2.11
CA GLY A 180 7.30 -3.38 2.08
C GLY A 180 8.06 -3.68 3.38
N LEU A 181 8.68 -2.68 4.00
CA LEU A 181 9.40 -2.83 5.27
C LEU A 181 8.42 -3.13 6.42
N VAL A 182 7.26 -2.45 6.43
CA VAL A 182 6.18 -2.71 7.40
C VAL A 182 5.69 -4.15 7.28
N LEU A 183 5.46 -4.60 6.04
CA LEU A 183 5.05 -5.98 5.76
C LEU A 183 6.13 -6.99 6.17
N ALA A 184 7.40 -6.75 5.81
CA ALA A 184 8.51 -7.64 6.14
C ALA A 184 8.63 -7.81 7.66
N LYS A 185 8.60 -6.70 8.42
CA LYS A 185 8.61 -6.73 9.89
C LYS A 185 7.41 -7.49 10.45
N ALA A 186 6.22 -7.31 9.88
CA ALA A 186 5.03 -8.05 10.30
C ALA A 186 5.15 -9.56 10.05
N LEU A 187 5.70 -9.97 8.91
CA LEU A 187 5.92 -11.38 8.59
C LEU A 187 6.96 -12.04 9.50
N VAL A 188 8.07 -11.35 9.82
CA VAL A 188 9.08 -11.79 10.79
C VAL A 188 8.41 -12.05 12.16
N LYS A 189 7.61 -11.08 12.64
CA LYS A 189 6.90 -11.21 13.92
C LYS A 189 5.82 -12.29 13.89
N ALA A 190 5.14 -12.47 12.75
CA ALA A 190 4.09 -13.48 12.60
C ALA A 190 4.65 -14.91 12.51
N CYS A 191 5.83 -15.08 11.91
CA CYS A 191 6.51 -16.37 11.79
C CYS A 191 7.05 -16.86 13.14
N THR A 192 7.56 -15.94 13.96
CA THR A 192 8.18 -16.24 15.27
C THR A 192 7.18 -16.36 16.41
N GLY A 193 6.01 -15.70 16.32
CA GLY A 193 4.98 -15.72 17.35
C GLY A 193 4.04 -16.94 17.28
N PRO A 194 3.90 -17.78 18.33
CA PRO A 194 3.05 -18.98 18.31
C PRO A 194 1.57 -18.69 17.98
N SER A 195 1.03 -17.59 18.47
CA SER A 195 -0.36 -17.15 18.22
C SER A 195 -0.59 -16.55 16.84
N LYS A 196 0.48 -16.18 16.12
CA LYS A 196 0.44 -15.45 14.85
C LYS A 196 0.74 -16.33 13.63
N LYS A 197 1.06 -17.61 13.85
CA LYS A 197 1.29 -18.62 12.79
C LYS A 197 0.16 -18.70 11.75
N PRO A 198 -1.14 -18.63 12.10
CA PRO A 198 -2.21 -18.68 11.10
C PRO A 198 -2.15 -17.56 10.06
N LEU A 199 -1.76 -16.35 10.48
CA LEU A 199 -1.59 -15.20 9.58
C LEU A 199 -0.39 -15.43 8.66
N TYR A 200 0.75 -15.86 9.23
CA TYR A 200 1.93 -16.19 8.43
C TYR A 200 1.65 -17.30 7.41
N SER A 201 0.95 -18.37 7.80
CA SER A 201 0.57 -19.47 6.92
C SER A 201 -0.45 -19.06 5.86
N ALA A 202 -1.28 -18.05 6.13
CA ALA A 202 -2.23 -17.53 5.17
C ALA A 202 -1.59 -16.67 4.08
N ALA A 203 -0.42 -16.06 4.31
CA ALA A 203 0.29 -15.29 3.30
C ALA A 203 0.83 -16.21 2.19
N VAL A 204 0.27 -16.09 0.98
CA VAL A 204 0.62 -16.96 -0.18
C VAL A 204 1.34 -16.22 -1.30
N GLY A 205 1.12 -14.91 -1.43
CA GLY A 205 1.64 -14.09 -2.53
C GLY A 205 2.01 -12.69 -2.06
N LEU A 206 3.18 -12.19 -2.49
CA LEU A 206 3.66 -10.86 -2.19
C LEU A 206 4.01 -10.15 -3.51
N PHE A 207 3.42 -9.00 -3.75
CA PHE A 207 3.76 -8.08 -4.82
C PHE A 207 4.51 -6.92 -4.18
N LEU A 208 5.81 -6.81 -4.47
CA LEU A 208 6.72 -5.84 -3.88
C LEU A 208 7.08 -4.81 -4.94
N LEU A 209 6.45 -3.64 -4.89
CA LEU A 209 6.64 -2.57 -5.86
C LEU A 209 7.66 -1.56 -5.34
N ALA A 210 8.88 -1.61 -5.90
CA ALA A 210 9.98 -0.75 -5.50
C ALA A 210 10.27 -0.77 -3.99
N CYS A 211 10.17 -1.94 -3.35
CA CYS A 211 10.39 -2.09 -1.90
C CYS A 211 11.87 -2.37 -1.60
N PRO A 212 12.60 -1.46 -0.91
CA PRO A 212 14.03 -1.64 -0.62
C PRO A 212 14.22 -2.60 0.56
N LEU A 213 14.14 -3.90 0.29
CA LEU A 213 14.20 -4.96 1.29
C LEU A 213 15.56 -5.68 1.35
N ARG A 214 16.47 -5.40 0.42
CA ARG A 214 17.83 -5.93 0.35
C ARG A 214 18.84 -4.81 0.50
N GLY A 215 19.97 -5.09 1.14
CA GLY A 215 21.12 -4.18 1.12
C GLY A 215 20.85 -2.84 1.81
N PHE A 216 20.19 -2.86 2.97
CA PHE A 216 19.71 -1.73 3.77
C PHE A 216 20.73 -0.58 3.94
N HIS A 217 20.92 0.28 2.94
CA HIS A 217 21.63 1.53 3.08
C HIS A 217 20.65 2.62 3.48
N VAL A 218 21.09 3.45 4.42
CA VAL A 218 20.29 4.57 4.93
C VAL A 218 19.91 5.51 3.78
N GLN A 219 20.82 5.72 2.83
CA GLN A 219 20.60 6.62 1.71
C GLN A 219 19.48 6.13 0.78
N ASP A 220 19.44 4.84 0.43
CA ASP A 220 18.40 4.31 -0.47
C ASP A 220 16.99 4.51 0.08
N ILE A 221 16.82 4.40 1.40
CA ILE A 221 15.53 4.63 2.05
C ILE A 221 15.21 6.12 2.10
N LEU A 222 16.20 6.98 2.34
CA LEU A 222 16.00 8.43 2.24
C LEU A 222 15.58 8.84 0.82
N ASP A 223 16.24 8.29 -0.19
CA ASP A 223 15.93 8.54 -1.60
C ASP A 223 14.51 8.08 -1.95
N ALA A 224 14.12 6.87 -1.54
CA ALA A 224 12.75 6.36 -1.66
C ALA A 224 11.72 7.24 -0.94
N MET A 225 12.05 7.74 0.25
CA MET A 225 11.17 8.60 1.05
C MET A 225 10.96 9.97 0.41
N GLU A 226 12.02 10.57 -0.12
CA GLU A 226 11.98 11.86 -0.80
C GLU A 226 11.26 11.74 -2.16
N ALA A 227 11.43 10.63 -2.89
CA ALA A 227 10.72 10.36 -4.14
C ALA A 227 9.20 10.17 -3.94
N ASP A 228 8.79 9.62 -2.80
CA ASP A 228 7.37 9.43 -2.42
C ASP A 228 6.70 10.72 -1.90
N GLN A 229 7.48 11.75 -1.55
CA GLN A 229 6.95 12.98 -0.97
C GLN A 229 6.06 13.73 -1.97
N GLN A 230 4.89 14.16 -1.48
CA GLN A 230 3.95 15.02 -2.22
C GLN A 230 4.31 16.50 -2.03
N GLU A 231 3.98 17.33 -3.01
CA GLU A 231 4.12 18.78 -2.92
C GLU A 231 3.13 19.31 -1.88
N THR A 232 3.62 19.95 -0.82
CA THR A 232 2.81 20.55 0.24
C THR A 232 3.36 21.92 0.63
N GLU A 233 2.50 22.73 1.25
CA GLU A 233 2.79 24.12 1.69
C GLU A 233 3.45 24.20 3.08
N GLN A 234 3.77 23.08 3.73
CA GLN A 234 4.25 23.09 5.12
C GLN A 234 5.79 23.09 5.20
N ASP A 235 6.29 24.01 6.02
CA ASP A 235 7.72 24.30 6.23
C ASP A 235 8.50 23.13 6.87
N CYS A 236 9.78 23.11 6.50
CA CYS A 236 10.81 22.13 6.79
C CYS A 236 11.15 21.86 8.28
N ILE A 237 10.70 20.73 8.81
CA ILE A 237 11.48 20.00 9.84
C ILE A 237 11.57 18.55 9.40
N THR A 238 12.24 18.33 8.28
CA THR A 238 12.05 17.12 7.46
C THR A 238 13.31 16.25 7.46
N ASP A 239 14.50 16.84 7.34
CA ASP A 239 15.78 16.13 7.18
C ASP A 239 16.20 15.33 8.42
N ASN A 240 16.16 15.95 9.60
CA ASN A 240 16.68 15.32 10.82
C ASN A 240 15.78 14.17 11.31
N LYS A 241 14.46 14.26 11.09
CA LYS A 241 13.51 13.19 11.48
C LYS A 241 13.60 11.99 10.55
N ALA A 242 13.70 12.23 9.24
CA ALA A 242 13.93 11.17 8.25
C ALA A 242 15.25 10.45 8.52
N LYS A 243 16.36 11.20 8.66
CA LYS A 243 17.68 10.66 9.00
C LYS A 243 17.64 9.86 10.29
N ALA A 244 16.98 10.36 11.35
CA ALA A 244 16.86 9.66 12.61
C ALA A 244 15.99 8.39 12.53
N LEU A 245 14.94 8.37 11.70
CA LEU A 245 14.15 7.15 11.46
C LEU A 245 15.03 6.10 10.78
N VAL A 246 15.66 6.47 9.68
CA VAL A 246 16.43 5.51 8.88
C VAL A 246 17.68 5.06 9.64
N GLN A 247 18.32 5.93 10.40
CA GLN A 247 19.41 5.57 11.32
C GLN A 247 18.95 4.53 12.35
N ARG A 248 17.79 4.71 13.00
CA ARG A 248 17.26 3.70 13.94
C ARG A 248 16.95 2.36 13.27
N LEU A 249 16.48 2.38 12.03
CA LEU A 249 16.28 1.14 11.28
C LEU A 249 17.62 0.45 10.96
N GLY A 250 18.67 1.22 10.71
CA GLY A 250 20.02 0.72 10.46
C GLY A 250 20.79 0.28 11.71
N GLU A 251 20.54 0.90 12.87
CA GLU A 251 21.15 0.58 14.17
C GLU A 251 20.44 -0.57 14.89
N GLY A 252 19.18 -0.85 14.56
CA GLY A 252 18.42 -1.94 15.15
C GLY A 252 18.72 -3.32 14.54
N ASN A 253 18.17 -4.37 15.16
CA ASN A 253 18.25 -5.76 14.65
C ASN A 253 17.49 -5.99 13.34
N PHE A 254 16.82 -4.98 12.78
CA PHE A 254 15.97 -5.14 11.61
C PHE A 254 16.75 -5.58 10.37
N ARG A 255 18.01 -5.16 10.21
CA ARG A 255 18.91 -5.68 9.16
C ARG A 255 19.06 -7.20 9.23
N ASN A 256 19.36 -7.72 10.43
CA ASN A 256 19.48 -9.16 10.65
C ASN A 256 18.15 -9.90 10.42
N GLU A 257 17.02 -9.24 10.73
CA GLU A 257 15.70 -9.79 10.44
C GLU A 257 15.42 -9.85 8.92
N LEU A 258 15.87 -8.86 8.15
CA LEU A 258 15.79 -8.89 6.69
C LEU A 258 16.69 -9.96 6.07
N ASP A 259 17.85 -10.25 6.67
CA ASP A 259 18.70 -11.36 6.24
C ASP A 259 18.01 -12.73 6.42
N SER A 260 17.07 -12.84 7.36
CA SER A 260 16.24 -14.04 7.55
C SER A 260 15.01 -14.09 6.63
N LEU A 261 14.74 -13.01 5.88
CA LEU A 261 13.56 -12.90 5.02
C LEU A 261 13.47 -14.02 3.96
N PRO A 262 14.56 -14.49 3.33
CA PRO A 262 14.49 -15.62 2.41
C PRO A 262 13.91 -16.90 3.03
N ASP A 263 14.29 -17.21 4.27
CA ASP A 263 13.76 -18.36 5.00
C ASP A 263 12.29 -18.16 5.39
N ILE A 264 11.92 -16.94 5.78
CA ILE A 264 10.54 -16.55 6.11
C ILE A 264 9.64 -16.55 4.87
N LEU A 265 10.17 -16.29 3.68
CA LEU A 265 9.39 -16.29 2.44
C LEU A 265 9.34 -17.67 1.78
N LYS A 266 9.97 -18.69 2.37
CA LYS A 266 9.96 -20.06 1.84
C LYS A 266 8.53 -20.58 1.65
N GLY A 267 8.26 -21.05 0.42
CA GLY A 267 6.94 -21.57 0.04
C GLY A 267 5.90 -20.50 -0.30
N LYS A 268 6.28 -19.21 -0.33
CA LYS A 268 5.45 -18.11 -0.81
C LYS A 268 5.85 -17.72 -2.23
N ARG A 269 4.92 -17.14 -2.98
CA ARG A 269 5.21 -16.51 -4.28
C ARG A 269 5.56 -15.04 -4.07
N VAL A 270 6.68 -14.60 -4.63
CA VAL A 270 7.16 -13.22 -4.54
C VAL A 270 7.30 -12.66 -5.95
N TYR A 271 6.70 -11.49 -6.17
CA TYR A 271 6.74 -10.76 -7.42
C TYR A 271 7.36 -9.39 -7.14
N THR A 272 8.62 -9.23 -7.53
CA THR A 272 9.41 -8.02 -7.27
C THR A 272 9.34 -7.12 -8.49
N PHE A 273 8.72 -5.95 -8.37
CA PHE A 273 8.63 -4.95 -9.43
C PHE A 273 9.72 -3.91 -9.25
N VAL A 274 10.54 -3.77 -10.28
CA VAL A 274 11.69 -2.87 -10.34
C VAL A 274 11.34 -1.68 -11.23
N GLU A 275 11.52 -0.47 -10.71
CA GLU A 275 11.41 0.76 -11.49
C GLU A 275 12.52 0.87 -12.53
N GLN A 276 12.24 1.54 -13.65
CA GLN A 276 13.21 1.78 -14.72
C GLN A 276 13.42 3.27 -15.03
N ARG A 277 12.58 4.15 -14.48
CA ARG A 277 12.71 5.60 -14.66
C ARG A 277 13.13 6.25 -13.36
N GLN A 278 13.99 7.25 -13.46
CA GLN A 278 14.39 8.05 -12.31
C GLN A 278 13.23 8.97 -11.86
N THR A 279 13.11 9.16 -10.55
CA THR A 279 12.16 10.12 -9.96
C THR A 279 12.90 11.41 -9.64
N ARG A 280 12.27 12.57 -9.88
CA ARG A 280 12.79 13.86 -9.38
C ARG A 280 12.57 13.96 -7.89
N MET A 281 13.64 14.23 -7.16
CA MET A 281 13.59 14.47 -5.72
C MET A 281 12.83 15.76 -5.41
N VAL A 282 12.20 15.78 -4.24
CA VAL A 282 11.51 16.97 -3.76
C VAL A 282 12.54 17.96 -3.21
N VAL A 283 12.57 19.16 -3.77
CA VAL A 283 13.39 20.27 -3.29
C VAL A 283 12.53 21.21 -2.46
N LYS A 284 13.12 21.69 -1.38
CA LYS A 284 12.52 22.70 -0.52
C LYS A 284 12.52 24.08 -1.19
N GLY A 285 11.35 24.54 -1.62
CA GLY A 285 11.13 25.94 -2.00
C GLY A 285 10.93 26.85 -0.78
N LYS A 286 10.90 28.17 -0.99
CA LYS A 286 10.70 29.16 0.08
C LYS A 286 9.31 29.08 0.76
N VAL A 287 8.33 28.47 0.09
CA VAL A 287 6.92 28.40 0.55
C VAL A 287 6.27 27.05 0.21
N ILE A 288 6.65 26.42 -0.90
CA ILE A 288 6.05 25.18 -1.39
C ILE A 288 7.17 24.19 -1.77
N LEU A 289 6.99 22.92 -1.42
CA LEU A 289 7.83 21.82 -1.91
C LEU A 289 7.61 21.58 -3.41
N ARG A 290 8.66 21.45 -4.20
CA ARG A 290 8.57 21.22 -5.65
C ARG A 290 9.43 20.05 -6.09
N ARG A 291 8.98 19.27 -7.07
CA ARG A 291 9.76 18.19 -7.68
C ARG A 291 10.78 18.70 -8.72
N ASP A 292 11.63 19.62 -8.31
CA ASP A 292 12.67 20.24 -9.17
C ASP A 292 14.09 19.72 -8.84
N GLY A 293 14.21 18.65 -8.06
CA GLY A 293 15.49 18.10 -7.60
C GLY A 293 16.20 17.19 -8.59
N GLU A 294 17.30 16.60 -8.11
CA GLU A 294 18.07 15.61 -8.84
C GLU A 294 17.22 14.39 -9.20
N LEU A 295 17.54 13.78 -10.35
CA LEU A 295 16.93 12.54 -10.80
C LEU A 295 17.65 11.37 -10.14
N VAL A 296 16.96 10.61 -9.31
CA VAL A 296 17.50 9.42 -8.65
C VAL A 296 16.70 8.16 -9.00
N MET A 297 17.36 7.02 -8.95
CA MET A 297 16.66 5.73 -8.90
C MET A 297 16.39 5.44 -7.42
N ALA A 298 15.16 5.68 -6.98
CA ALA A 298 14.81 5.75 -5.58
C ALA A 298 14.89 4.37 -4.89
N ALA A 299 14.64 3.29 -5.64
CA ALA A 299 14.87 1.92 -5.21
C ALA A 299 15.49 1.12 -6.36
N GLY A 300 16.82 1.27 -6.51
CA GLY A 300 17.58 0.57 -7.54
C GLY A 300 17.47 -0.97 -7.46
N PRO A 301 17.77 -1.70 -8.55
CA PRO A 301 17.62 -3.16 -8.61
C PRO A 301 18.31 -3.93 -7.46
N HIS A 302 19.43 -3.41 -6.97
CA HIS A 302 20.21 -4.02 -5.89
C HIS A 302 19.53 -3.95 -4.51
N THR A 303 18.59 -3.03 -4.31
CA THR A 303 17.86 -2.86 -3.05
C THR A 303 16.54 -3.62 -3.03
N VAL A 304 15.96 -3.88 -4.21
CA VAL A 304 14.61 -4.48 -4.32
C VAL A 304 14.62 -5.99 -4.59
N ILE A 305 15.64 -6.52 -5.28
CA ILE A 305 15.70 -7.93 -5.68
C ILE A 305 16.19 -8.79 -4.52
N LEU A 306 15.33 -9.63 -3.94
CA LEU A 306 15.63 -10.42 -2.74
C LEU A 306 16.59 -11.60 -2.99
N GLY A 307 16.64 -12.12 -4.21
CA GLY A 307 17.49 -13.24 -4.61
C GLY A 307 16.99 -14.59 -4.10
N LEU A 308 15.67 -14.81 -4.06
CA LEU A 308 15.05 -16.02 -3.51
C LEU A 308 15.10 -17.25 -4.44
N GLY A 309 15.72 -17.11 -5.61
CA GLY A 309 15.70 -18.11 -6.67
C GLY A 309 14.42 -18.05 -7.51
N SER A 310 14.52 -18.51 -8.75
CA SER A 310 13.45 -18.36 -9.75
C SER A 310 12.14 -19.05 -9.40
N ASP A 311 12.16 -20.06 -8.53
CA ASP A 311 10.94 -20.78 -8.15
C ASP A 311 10.07 -20.01 -7.15
N MET A 312 10.67 -19.05 -6.43
CA MET A 312 10.01 -18.26 -5.40
C MET A 312 9.84 -16.79 -5.78
N GLU A 313 10.85 -16.18 -6.41
CA GLU A 313 10.84 -14.77 -6.81
C GLU A 313 10.88 -14.60 -8.33
N GLU A 314 9.91 -13.84 -8.84
CA GLU A 314 9.94 -13.31 -10.20
C GLU A 314 10.23 -11.82 -10.17
N VAL A 315 11.28 -11.42 -10.89
CA VAL A 315 11.66 -10.01 -11.04
C VAL A 315 11.03 -9.45 -12.31
N ILE A 316 10.27 -8.38 -12.18
CA ILE A 316 9.47 -7.78 -13.22
C ILE A 316 9.89 -6.32 -13.37
N SER A 317 10.27 -5.93 -14.58
CA SER A 317 10.56 -4.54 -14.89
C SER A 317 9.28 -3.75 -15.11
N ALA A 318 9.20 -2.56 -14.54
CA ALA A 318 8.16 -1.58 -14.80
C ALA A 318 8.78 -0.32 -15.41
N ASP A 319 8.36 0.06 -16.62
CA ASP A 319 8.77 1.31 -17.27
C ASP A 319 8.07 2.52 -16.63
N LYS A 320 8.32 2.70 -15.34
CA LYS A 320 7.72 3.68 -14.43
C LYS A 320 8.78 4.17 -13.46
N ASP A 321 8.48 5.33 -12.86
CA ASP A 321 9.26 5.87 -11.74
C ASP A 321 8.67 5.40 -10.40
N HIS A 322 9.40 5.62 -9.31
CA HIS A 322 9.06 5.17 -7.96
C HIS A 322 7.65 5.54 -7.53
N SER A 323 7.24 6.75 -7.89
CA SER A 323 5.95 7.32 -7.48
C SER A 323 4.79 6.86 -8.36
N SER A 324 5.07 6.48 -9.61
CA SER A 324 4.07 6.09 -10.62
C SER A 324 3.94 4.58 -10.79
N ILE A 325 4.88 3.78 -10.27
CA ILE A 325 4.88 2.30 -10.36
C ILE A 325 3.60 1.65 -9.80
N VAL A 326 2.86 2.38 -8.97
CA VAL A 326 1.59 1.95 -8.34
C VAL A 326 0.34 2.70 -8.84
N LYS A 327 0.49 3.58 -9.84
CA LYS A 327 -0.54 4.47 -10.35
C LYS A 327 -0.84 4.12 -11.81
N PHE A 328 -2.05 3.63 -12.08
CA PHE A 328 -2.44 3.14 -13.40
C PHE A 328 -3.72 3.84 -13.86
N ASP A 329 -3.61 4.65 -14.92
CA ASP A 329 -4.77 5.33 -15.53
C ASP A 329 -5.63 4.39 -16.37
N LEU A 330 -4.99 3.40 -17.00
CA LEU A 330 -5.62 2.51 -17.96
C LEU A 330 -5.48 1.07 -17.52
N ARG A 331 -6.55 0.29 -17.72
CA ARG A 331 -6.51 -1.16 -17.51
C ARG A 331 -5.50 -1.85 -18.45
N SER A 332 -5.13 -1.24 -19.58
CA SER A 332 -4.11 -1.78 -20.50
C SER A 332 -2.67 -1.51 -20.06
N ASP A 333 -2.43 -0.79 -18.96
CA ASP A 333 -1.09 -0.52 -18.44
C ASP A 333 -0.32 -1.83 -18.21
N GLU A 334 0.91 -1.90 -18.72
CA GLU A 334 1.70 -3.13 -18.72
C GLU A 334 2.02 -3.61 -17.30
N THR A 335 2.34 -2.69 -16.38
CA THR A 335 2.62 -3.02 -14.98
C THR A 335 1.36 -3.57 -14.32
N TYR A 336 0.20 -2.94 -14.55
CA TYR A 336 -1.08 -3.47 -14.07
C TYR A 336 -1.40 -4.84 -14.66
N GLN A 337 -1.23 -5.05 -15.97
CA GLN A 337 -1.46 -6.35 -16.61
C GLN A 337 -0.58 -7.44 -16.02
N ASN A 338 0.67 -7.11 -15.68
CA ASN A 338 1.56 -8.02 -14.99
C ASN A 338 1.05 -8.38 -13.59
N ILE A 339 0.58 -7.41 -12.80
CA ILE A 339 -0.02 -7.65 -11.47
C ILE A 339 -1.25 -8.55 -11.61
N LYS A 340 -2.19 -8.16 -12.47
CA LYS A 340 -3.44 -8.87 -12.75
C LYS A 340 -3.20 -10.34 -13.04
N ARG A 341 -2.33 -10.66 -14.01
CA ARG A 341 -2.07 -12.05 -14.45
C ARG A 341 -1.65 -12.93 -13.27
N ARG A 342 -0.77 -12.42 -12.43
CA ARG A 342 -0.20 -13.16 -11.29
C ARG A 342 -1.20 -13.30 -10.15
N ILE A 343 -2.04 -12.30 -9.91
CA ILE A 343 -3.16 -12.43 -8.98
C ILE A 343 -4.10 -13.54 -9.48
N GLN A 344 -4.44 -13.55 -10.77
CA GLN A 344 -5.27 -14.59 -11.37
C GLN A 344 -4.65 -15.99 -11.23
N ASP A 345 -3.34 -16.13 -11.46
CA ASP A 345 -2.62 -17.39 -11.25
C ASP A 345 -2.67 -17.89 -9.79
N LEU A 346 -2.68 -16.96 -8.82
CA LEU A 346 -2.77 -17.29 -7.38
C LEU A 346 -4.18 -17.67 -6.94
N VAL A 347 -5.22 -17.08 -7.55
CA VAL A 347 -6.62 -17.20 -7.09
C VAL A 347 -7.49 -18.09 -7.98
N MET A 348 -7.06 -18.42 -9.20
CA MET A 348 -7.75 -19.27 -10.18
C MET A 348 -6.86 -20.41 -10.71
N PRO A 349 -6.38 -21.32 -9.83
CA PRO A 349 -5.37 -22.32 -10.19
C PRO A 349 -5.81 -23.36 -11.23
N ASP A 350 -7.11 -23.51 -11.50
CA ASP A 350 -7.64 -24.52 -12.42
C ASP A 350 -7.68 -24.09 -13.90
N SER A 351 -7.21 -22.88 -14.24
CA SER A 351 -7.33 -22.33 -15.60
C SER A 351 -6.10 -22.52 -16.51
N ALA A 352 -4.95 -22.97 -16.00
CA ALA A 352 -3.79 -23.37 -16.82
C ALA A 352 -2.74 -24.16 -16.02
N PRO A 353 -1.95 -25.07 -16.64
CA PRO A 353 -0.79 -25.67 -15.99
C PRO A 353 0.18 -24.57 -15.55
N ARG A 354 0.65 -24.65 -14.30
CA ARG A 354 1.67 -23.75 -13.73
C ARG A 354 2.86 -23.67 -14.68
N ARG A 355 2.97 -22.58 -15.45
CA ARG A 355 4.11 -22.41 -16.36
C ARG A 355 5.37 -22.21 -15.51
N PRO A 356 6.45 -22.97 -15.74
CA PRO A 356 7.75 -22.59 -15.21
C PRO A 356 8.12 -21.20 -15.75
N PHE A 357 8.79 -20.39 -14.94
CA PHE A 357 9.21 -19.04 -15.32
C PHE A 357 10.06 -19.10 -16.60
N LYS A 358 9.59 -18.43 -17.66
CA LYS A 358 10.45 -18.13 -18.82
C LYS A 358 11.25 -16.88 -18.47
N PHE A 359 12.57 -17.02 -18.40
CA PHE A 359 13.48 -15.88 -18.34
C PHE A 359 13.22 -14.98 -19.55
N ALA A 360 12.71 -13.78 -19.32
CA ALA A 360 12.95 -12.66 -20.23
C ALA A 360 14.33 -12.12 -19.87
N LEU A 361 15.38 -12.72 -20.45
CA LEU A 361 16.73 -12.15 -20.43
C LEU A 361 16.72 -10.90 -21.33
N GLY A 362 16.15 -9.82 -20.81
CA GLY A 362 16.39 -8.47 -21.31
C GLY A 362 17.79 -8.05 -20.87
N ARG A 363 18.64 -7.72 -21.84
CA ARG A 363 20.07 -7.42 -21.68
C ARG A 363 20.35 -6.43 -20.54
N PHE A 364 20.75 -6.94 -19.38
CA PHE A 364 21.64 -6.23 -18.46
C PHE A 364 23.03 -6.85 -18.62
N ALA A 365 23.74 -6.39 -19.63
CA ALA A 365 25.13 -6.69 -19.86
C ALA A 365 25.83 -5.45 -20.44
N ARG A 366 26.19 -4.51 -19.58
CA ARG A 366 27.54 -3.97 -19.36
C ARG A 366 27.49 -2.73 -18.49
#